data_AF-A0A8J6SUH6-F1
#
_entry.id   AF-A0A8J6SUH6-F1
#
_cell.length_a   1.000
_cell.length_b   1.000
_cell.length_c   1.000
_cell.angle_alpha   90.00
_cell.angle_beta   90.00
_cell.angle_gamma   90.00
#
_symmetry.space_group_name_H-M   'P 1'
#
loop_
_entity.id
_entity.type
_entity.pdbx_description
1 polymer ?
#
loop_
_entity_poly.entity_id
_entity_poly.type
_entity_poly.pdbx_seq_one_letter_code
_entity_poly.pdbx_strand_id
1 'polypeptide(L)'
;MRKQLSFATWILAAGLAWSIGYLYNVRYGGELSWLRMMYERKMAIAAEVEAPQRVIILGGSGAHYTVDAELMQQELGIPVINLGLDGPIGLNVLLPSVMDAIQPGDVVLLIPEYLILLDEDGLGDRSGAFGMAIGQPGLGDIPLKQLTHDALLLGVPTLRAVTKSTWDVAQYGEMRGYYSDPISANGDPTALKQRTNSSWWQMRIKDTVSDHALEQISQFRQQVESKDATLVLGLPWIYASQDAETLENVQETAAALAEIAPVLYNSDSLNLQTDSSLFADTHYHLNQDARNLRSQELAQQLEPVLDAIAERHL
;
A
#
# COMPACT_ATOMS: atom_id res chain seq x y z
N MET A 1 -52.73 -17.29 11.95
CA MET A 1 -52.54 -16.44 10.76
C MET A 1 -51.11 -15.90 10.75
N ARG A 2 -50.23 -16.40 9.87
CA ARG A 2 -48.92 -15.74 9.64
C ARG A 2 -49.20 -14.49 8.80
N LYS A 3 -49.07 -13.29 9.39
CA LYS A 3 -49.01 -12.06 8.60
C LYS A 3 -47.80 -12.19 7.67
N GLN A 4 -48.05 -12.37 6.38
CA GLN A 4 -46.99 -12.26 5.39
C GLN A 4 -46.44 -10.84 5.50
N LEU A 5 -45.15 -10.72 5.81
CA LEU A 5 -44.44 -9.44 5.75
C LEU A 5 -44.63 -8.88 4.34
N SER A 6 -45.08 -7.63 4.24
CA SER A 6 -45.22 -6.97 2.96
C SER A 6 -43.86 -6.88 2.26
N PHE A 7 -43.84 -6.85 0.93
CA PHE A 7 -42.60 -6.68 0.15
C PHE A 7 -41.77 -5.47 0.63
N ALA A 8 -42.44 -4.37 0.99
CA ALA A 8 -41.79 -3.20 1.57
C ALA A 8 -41.08 -3.50 2.91
N THR A 9 -41.65 -4.37 3.75
CA THR A 9 -41.02 -4.74 5.02
C THR A 9 -39.75 -5.57 4.81
N TRP A 10 -39.70 -6.41 3.77
CA TRP A 10 -38.48 -7.14 3.41
C TRP A 10 -37.38 -6.22 2.87
N ILE A 11 -37.73 -5.25 2.04
CA ILE A 11 -36.76 -4.24 1.55
C ILE A 11 -36.18 -3.45 2.73
N LEU A 12 -37.03 -3.00 3.65
CA LEU A 12 -36.58 -2.27 4.85
C LEU A 12 -35.65 -3.13 5.72
N ALA A 13 -36.00 -4.40 5.93
CA ALA A 13 -35.16 -5.32 6.69
C ALA A 13 -33.81 -5.57 6.00
N ALA A 14 -33.81 -5.75 4.69
CA ALA A 14 -32.59 -5.93 3.89
C ALA A 14 -31.69 -4.67 3.94
N GLY A 15 -32.27 -3.49 3.77
CA GLY A 15 -31.54 -2.22 3.87
C GLY A 15 -30.93 -1.99 5.25
N LEU A 16 -31.67 -2.32 6.32
CA LEU A 16 -31.14 -2.25 7.69
C LEU A 16 -30.00 -3.25 7.92
N ALA A 17 -30.18 -4.50 7.49
CA ALA A 17 -29.14 -5.52 7.62
C ALA A 17 -27.87 -5.15 6.87
N TRP A 18 -28.00 -4.66 5.64
CA TRP A 18 -26.89 -4.14 4.83
C TRP A 18 -26.22 -2.94 5.53
N SER A 19 -26.99 -2.01 6.09
CA SER A 19 -26.43 -0.84 6.79
C SER A 19 -25.62 -1.23 8.04
N ILE A 20 -26.10 -2.21 8.81
CA ILE A 20 -25.35 -2.75 9.95
C ILE A 20 -24.06 -3.43 9.47
N GLY A 21 -24.15 -4.23 8.42
CA GLY A 21 -22.98 -4.87 7.81
C GLY A 21 -21.97 -3.86 7.29
N TYR A 22 -22.43 -2.77 6.67
CA TYR A 22 -21.61 -1.67 6.18
C TYR A 22 -20.88 -0.99 7.33
N LEU A 23 -21.58 -0.65 8.41
CA LEU A 23 -20.96 -0.06 9.59
C LEU A 23 -19.89 -0.99 10.18
N TYR A 24 -20.17 -2.30 10.26
CA TYR A 24 -19.17 -3.26 10.71
C TYR A 24 -17.94 -3.31 9.78
N ASN A 25 -18.13 -3.50 8.48
CA ASN A 25 -17.05 -3.68 7.52
C ASN A 25 -16.20 -2.41 7.33
N VAL A 26 -16.83 -1.22 7.32
CA VAL A 26 -16.18 0.05 6.97
C VAL A 26 -15.72 0.84 8.20
N ARG A 27 -16.41 0.74 9.35
CA ARG A 27 -16.17 1.62 10.50
C ARG A 27 -15.61 0.95 11.73
N TYR A 28 -15.90 -0.33 12.00
CA TYR A 28 -15.62 -0.91 13.32
C TYR A 28 -14.73 -2.15 13.34
N GLY A 29 -14.96 -3.14 12.48
CA GLY A 29 -14.36 -4.46 12.68
C GLY A 29 -13.84 -5.17 11.42
N GLY A 30 -14.28 -4.79 10.23
CA GLY A 30 -13.80 -5.39 8.99
C GLY A 30 -12.35 -4.99 8.67
N GLU A 31 -11.64 -5.82 7.91
CA GLU A 31 -10.28 -5.51 7.42
C GLU A 31 -10.22 -4.14 6.70
N LEU A 32 -11.29 -3.80 5.98
CA LEU A 32 -11.43 -2.50 5.33
C LEU A 32 -11.49 -1.34 6.33
N SER A 33 -12.12 -1.51 7.49
CA SER A 33 -12.15 -0.48 8.53
C SER A 33 -10.76 -0.20 9.10
N TRP A 34 -9.94 -1.25 9.27
CA TRP A 34 -8.57 -1.12 9.76
C TRP A 34 -7.69 -0.45 8.71
N LEU A 35 -7.82 -0.85 7.45
CA LEU A 35 -7.14 -0.21 6.32
C LEU A 35 -7.50 1.28 6.21
N ARG A 36 -8.79 1.63 6.29
CA ARG A 36 -9.27 3.03 6.29
C ARG A 36 -8.67 3.82 7.45
N MET A 37 -8.69 3.26 8.67
CA MET A 37 -8.15 3.93 9.85
C MET A 37 -6.64 4.14 9.77
N MET A 38 -5.90 3.15 9.24
CA MET A 38 -4.48 3.27 8.98
C MET A 38 -4.19 4.38 7.95
N TYR A 39 -4.94 4.41 6.85
CA TYR A 39 -4.86 5.48 5.84
C TYR A 39 -5.11 6.85 6.46
N GLU A 40 -6.22 7.03 7.19
CA GLU A 40 -6.57 8.32 7.82
C GLU A 40 -5.48 8.81 8.78
N ARG A 41 -4.87 7.91 9.56
CA ARG A 41 -3.76 8.25 10.46
C ARG A 41 -2.50 8.64 9.69
N LYS A 42 -2.15 7.90 8.63
CA LYS A 42 -1.02 8.21 7.75
C LYS A 42 -1.18 9.58 7.09
N MET A 43 -2.38 9.88 6.58
CA MET A 43 -2.70 11.19 6.00
C MET A 43 -2.63 12.32 7.04
N ALA A 44 -3.07 12.07 8.29
CA ALA A 44 -2.92 13.04 9.37
C ALA A 44 -1.45 13.31 9.71
N ILE A 45 -0.61 12.28 9.79
CA ILE A 45 0.85 12.44 9.98
C ILE A 45 1.46 13.30 8.88
N ALA A 46 1.14 13.02 7.60
CA ALA A 46 1.64 13.82 6.49
C ALA A 46 1.15 15.27 6.49
N ALA A 47 -0.03 15.54 7.05
CA ALA A 47 -0.55 16.90 7.19
C ALA A 47 0.10 17.67 8.35
N GLU A 48 0.54 16.99 9.41
CA GLU A 48 1.15 17.60 10.59
C GLU A 48 2.65 17.95 10.41
N VAL A 49 3.36 17.22 9.55
CA VAL A 49 4.79 17.42 9.31
C VAL A 49 5.02 18.52 8.27
N GLU A 50 5.35 19.73 8.74
CA GLU A 50 5.76 20.86 7.89
C GLU A 50 7.29 20.95 7.78
N ALA A 51 7.81 20.83 6.56
CA ALA A 51 9.23 21.04 6.26
C ALA A 51 9.39 21.45 4.78
N PRO A 52 10.47 22.17 4.42
CA PRO A 52 10.70 22.60 3.04
C PRO A 52 10.97 21.43 2.08
N GLN A 53 11.39 20.29 2.62
CA GLN A 53 11.60 19.06 1.87
C GLN A 53 11.36 17.87 2.81
N ARG A 54 10.65 16.85 2.31
CA ARG A 54 10.33 15.60 3.01
C ARG A 54 10.48 14.44 2.05
N VAL A 55 10.69 13.24 2.56
CA VAL A 55 10.56 12.01 1.76
C VAL A 55 9.23 11.36 2.08
N ILE A 56 8.42 11.10 1.05
CA ILE A 56 7.13 10.42 1.17
C ILE A 56 7.25 9.03 0.56
N ILE A 57 7.22 7.98 1.40
CA ILE A 57 7.26 6.59 0.94
C ILE A 57 5.86 6.15 0.52
N LEU A 58 5.72 5.62 -0.69
CA LEU A 58 4.48 5.12 -1.27
C LEU A 58 4.63 3.71 -1.84
N GLY A 59 3.51 3.01 -1.98
CA GLY A 59 3.45 1.64 -2.50
C GLY A 59 2.42 0.83 -1.72
N GLY A 60 2.28 -0.46 -2.04
CA GLY A 60 1.39 -1.35 -1.30
C GLY A 60 1.98 -1.79 0.05
N SER A 61 1.63 -3.00 0.47
CA SER A 61 2.01 -3.50 1.80
C SER A 61 3.51 -3.77 1.90
N GLY A 62 4.19 -4.02 0.78
CA GLY A 62 5.65 -3.99 0.69
C GLY A 62 6.22 -2.68 1.21
N ALA A 63 5.82 -1.53 0.65
CA ALA A 63 6.29 -0.23 1.15
C ALA A 63 5.92 0.01 2.62
N HIS A 64 4.74 -0.44 3.05
CA HIS A 64 4.32 -0.35 4.45
C HIS A 64 5.25 -1.10 5.40
N TYR A 65 5.65 -2.33 5.07
CA TYR A 65 6.40 -3.22 5.98
C TYR A 65 7.92 -3.29 5.73
N THR A 66 8.45 -2.72 4.65
CA THR A 66 9.88 -2.85 4.29
C THR A 66 10.75 -1.65 4.62
N VAL A 67 10.16 -0.53 5.01
CA VAL A 67 10.87 0.72 5.30
C VAL A 67 10.74 1.09 6.76
N ASP A 68 11.84 1.37 7.43
CA ASP A 68 11.95 2.06 8.72
C ASP A 68 12.22 3.54 8.43
N ALA A 69 11.15 4.33 8.42
CA ALA A 69 11.17 5.74 8.09
C ALA A 69 11.88 6.57 9.16
N GLU A 70 11.83 6.15 10.43
CA GLU A 70 12.58 6.83 11.50
C GLU A 70 14.09 6.69 11.27
N LEU A 71 14.56 5.49 10.92
CA LEU A 71 15.96 5.26 10.55
C LEU A 71 16.36 6.06 9.32
N MET A 72 15.57 6.02 8.23
CA MET A 72 15.87 6.82 7.04
C MET A 72 15.93 8.32 7.35
N GLN A 73 15.04 8.83 8.21
CA GLN A 73 15.05 10.23 8.63
C GLN A 73 16.34 10.60 9.38
N GLN A 74 16.85 9.70 10.22
CA GLN A 74 18.11 9.92 10.94
C GLN A 74 19.30 9.98 9.98
N GLU A 75 19.34 9.10 8.99
CA GLU A 75 20.41 9.06 7.98
C GLU A 75 20.37 10.29 7.04
N LEU A 76 19.18 10.65 6.55
CA LEU A 76 19.01 11.72 5.56
C LEU A 76 18.95 13.13 6.17
N GLY A 77 18.63 13.26 7.46
CA GLY A 77 18.48 14.56 8.13
C GLY A 77 17.24 15.37 7.70
N ILE A 78 16.34 14.80 6.90
CA ILE A 78 15.06 15.39 6.49
C ILE A 78 13.90 14.48 6.90
N PRO A 79 12.69 15.00 7.14
CA PRO A 79 11.56 14.17 7.54
C PRO A 79 11.23 13.08 6.52
N VAL A 80 10.97 11.85 7.00
CA VAL A 80 10.57 10.72 6.15
C VAL A 80 9.23 10.19 6.65
N ILE A 81 8.25 10.07 5.77
CA ILE A 81 6.87 9.71 6.12
C ILE A 81 6.47 8.49 5.30
N ASN A 82 6.12 7.42 5.99
CA ASN A 82 5.62 6.20 5.37
C ASN A 82 4.11 6.29 5.13
N LEU A 83 3.74 6.48 3.88
CA LEU A 83 2.38 6.43 3.37
C LEU A 83 2.08 5.12 2.61
N GLY A 84 2.92 4.09 2.74
CA GLY A 84 2.67 2.75 2.20
C GLY A 84 1.36 2.17 2.76
N LEU A 85 0.56 1.60 1.85
CA LEU A 85 -0.79 1.09 2.11
C LEU A 85 -0.85 -0.42 1.85
N ASP A 86 -1.91 -0.88 1.19
CA ASP A 86 -2.21 -2.27 0.92
C ASP A 86 -2.17 -2.51 -0.59
N GLY A 87 -1.45 -3.55 -1.02
CA GLY A 87 -1.26 -3.81 -2.46
C GLY A 87 -2.55 -4.06 -3.25
N PRO A 88 -3.51 -4.85 -2.73
CA PRO A 88 -4.85 -5.02 -3.28
C PRO A 88 -5.70 -3.74 -3.49
N ILE A 89 -5.21 -2.55 -3.12
CA ILE A 89 -5.84 -1.29 -3.53
C ILE A 89 -5.61 -1.00 -5.03
N GLY A 90 -4.49 -1.44 -5.60
CA GLY A 90 -4.11 -1.17 -7.01
C GLY A 90 -3.64 0.27 -7.25
N LEU A 91 -2.90 0.51 -8.34
CA LEU A 91 -2.32 1.84 -8.64
C LEU A 91 -3.37 2.91 -8.88
N ASN A 92 -4.45 2.58 -9.59
CA ASN A 92 -5.44 3.59 -10.01
C ASN A 92 -6.10 4.25 -8.79
N VAL A 93 -6.18 3.56 -7.66
CA VAL A 93 -6.74 4.10 -6.42
C VAL A 93 -5.64 4.58 -5.48
N LEU A 94 -4.54 3.82 -5.35
CA LEU A 94 -3.46 4.13 -4.42
C LEU A 94 -2.81 5.48 -4.72
N LEU A 95 -2.41 5.71 -5.98
CA LEU A 95 -1.69 6.91 -6.38
C LEU A 95 -2.50 8.21 -6.18
N PRO A 96 -3.75 8.33 -6.69
CA PRO A 96 -4.52 9.54 -6.46
C PRO A 96 -4.99 9.70 -4.99
N SER A 97 -5.08 8.62 -4.20
CA SER A 97 -5.52 8.72 -2.79
C SER A 97 -4.57 9.51 -1.89
N VAL A 98 -3.31 9.66 -2.28
CA VAL A 98 -2.27 10.34 -1.49
C VAL A 98 -1.87 11.70 -2.06
N MET A 99 -2.43 12.11 -3.20
CA MET A 99 -2.02 13.33 -3.89
C MET A 99 -2.18 14.60 -3.05
N ASP A 100 -3.16 14.63 -2.14
CA ASP A 100 -3.40 15.76 -1.24
C ASP A 100 -2.33 15.90 -0.14
N ALA A 101 -1.60 14.82 0.17
CA ALA A 101 -0.51 14.85 1.15
C ALA A 101 0.81 15.38 0.57
N ILE A 102 0.96 15.37 -0.77
CA ILE A 102 2.17 15.79 -1.46
C ILE A 102 2.24 17.32 -1.51
N GLN A 103 3.34 17.85 -0.99
CA GLN A 103 3.66 19.27 -0.87
C GLN A 103 4.86 19.66 -1.75
N PRO A 104 5.01 20.95 -2.08
CA PRO A 104 6.19 21.45 -2.77
C PRO A 104 7.49 21.08 -2.05
N GLY A 105 8.49 20.63 -2.81
CA GLY A 105 9.78 20.19 -2.31
C GLY A 105 9.82 18.73 -1.85
N ASP A 106 8.69 18.02 -1.78
CA ASP A 106 8.67 16.60 -1.42
C ASP A 106 9.43 15.75 -2.44
N VAL A 107 10.07 14.69 -1.94
CA VAL A 107 10.59 13.58 -2.72
C VAL A 107 9.69 12.38 -2.47
N VAL A 108 8.90 12.02 -3.48
CA VAL A 108 7.95 10.91 -3.43
C VAL A 108 8.67 9.65 -3.88
N LEU A 109 8.97 8.73 -2.96
CA LEU A 109 9.58 7.44 -3.25
C LEU A 109 8.49 6.36 -3.38
N LEU A 110 8.13 6.02 -4.61
CA LEU A 110 7.17 4.96 -4.91
C LEU A 110 7.87 3.61 -5.06
N ILE A 111 7.51 2.65 -4.23
CA ILE A 111 8.03 1.27 -4.20
C ILE A 111 6.86 0.30 -4.44
N PRO A 112 6.45 0.08 -5.71
CA PRO A 112 5.31 -0.76 -6.03
C PRO A 112 5.69 -2.25 -6.03
N GLU A 113 4.86 -3.11 -5.44
CA GLU A 113 5.06 -4.57 -5.56
C GLU A 113 4.82 -5.06 -7.00
N TYR A 114 5.47 -6.17 -7.38
CA TYR A 114 5.19 -6.82 -8.67
C TYR A 114 3.73 -7.23 -8.83
N LEU A 115 3.02 -7.62 -7.77
CA LEU A 115 1.58 -7.90 -7.89
C LEU A 115 0.76 -6.69 -8.40
N ILE A 116 1.28 -5.48 -8.19
CA ILE A 116 0.67 -4.22 -8.62
C ILE A 116 1.22 -3.80 -9.99
N LEU A 117 2.54 -3.94 -10.21
CA LEU A 117 3.19 -3.58 -11.47
C LEU A 117 2.78 -4.46 -12.65
N LEU A 118 2.48 -5.74 -12.39
CA LEU A 118 2.11 -6.71 -13.42
C LEU A 118 0.59 -6.73 -13.70
N ASP A 119 -0.18 -5.95 -12.95
CA ASP A 119 -1.63 -5.90 -13.12
C ASP A 119 -2.02 -5.15 -14.41
N GLU A 120 -3.02 -5.66 -15.13
CA GLU A 120 -3.38 -5.16 -16.46
C GLU A 120 -4.32 -3.94 -16.43
N ASP A 121 -5.06 -3.71 -15.34
CA ASP A 121 -6.06 -2.64 -15.27
C ASP A 121 -5.86 -1.66 -14.09
N GLY A 122 -4.87 -1.94 -13.24
CA GLY A 122 -4.47 -1.15 -12.08
C GLY A 122 -5.47 -1.19 -10.93
N LEU A 123 -6.42 -2.14 -10.94
CA LEU A 123 -7.42 -2.34 -9.91
C LEU A 123 -7.16 -3.65 -9.16
N GLY A 124 -7.08 -3.56 -7.84
CA GLY A 124 -7.03 -4.73 -6.97
C GLY A 124 -8.39 -5.06 -6.35
N ASP A 125 -8.43 -6.18 -5.63
CA ASP A 125 -9.63 -6.69 -4.94
C ASP A 125 -10.28 -5.71 -3.96
N ARG A 126 -9.55 -4.68 -3.52
CA ARG A 126 -10.02 -3.68 -2.55
C ARG A 126 -10.19 -2.28 -3.14
N SER A 127 -9.94 -2.06 -4.43
CA SER A 127 -10.01 -0.73 -5.07
C SER A 127 -11.33 0.00 -4.77
N GLY A 128 -12.48 -0.57 -5.16
CA GLY A 128 -13.78 0.10 -5.03
C GLY A 128 -14.22 0.23 -3.58
N ALA A 129 -14.04 -0.84 -2.81
CA ALA A 129 -14.31 -0.87 -1.38
C ALA A 129 -13.52 0.22 -0.62
N PHE A 130 -12.24 0.39 -0.93
CA PHE A 130 -11.36 1.37 -0.30
C PHE A 130 -11.75 2.80 -0.68
N GLY A 131 -11.94 3.10 -1.97
CA GLY A 131 -12.40 4.41 -2.43
C GLY A 131 -13.69 4.85 -1.73
N MET A 132 -14.68 3.96 -1.62
CA MET A 132 -15.91 4.23 -0.87
C MET A 132 -15.66 4.43 0.63
N ALA A 133 -14.76 3.64 1.24
CA ALA A 133 -14.47 3.72 2.67
C ALA A 133 -13.85 5.06 3.07
N ILE A 134 -12.98 5.63 2.22
CA ILE A 134 -12.34 6.94 2.45
C ILE A 134 -13.22 8.12 1.96
N GLY A 135 -14.44 7.85 1.50
CA GLY A 135 -15.38 8.88 1.03
C GLY A 135 -15.12 9.38 -0.39
N GLN A 136 -14.32 8.67 -1.19
CA GLN A 136 -13.97 8.99 -2.57
C GLN A 136 -14.40 7.84 -3.52
N PRO A 137 -15.72 7.59 -3.68
CA PRO A 137 -16.22 6.45 -4.47
C PRO A 137 -15.88 6.50 -5.96
N GLY A 138 -15.46 7.66 -6.49
CA GLY A 138 -15.05 7.83 -7.89
C GLY A 138 -13.54 7.72 -8.12
N LEU A 139 -12.76 7.38 -7.09
CA LEU A 139 -11.31 7.28 -7.20
C LEU A 139 -10.91 6.08 -8.07
N GLY A 140 -9.96 6.29 -8.98
CA GLY A 140 -9.36 5.24 -9.82
C GLY A 140 -10.19 4.72 -10.98
N ASP A 141 -11.15 5.51 -11.46
CA ASP A 141 -11.95 5.23 -12.68
C ASP A 141 -12.56 3.83 -12.72
N ILE A 142 -12.97 3.34 -11.55
CA ILE A 142 -13.48 1.99 -11.36
C ILE A 142 -14.76 1.79 -12.21
N PRO A 143 -14.82 0.73 -13.04
CA PRO A 143 -16.00 0.47 -13.85
C PRO A 143 -17.27 0.42 -13.01
N LEU A 144 -18.33 1.11 -13.44
CA LEU A 144 -19.58 1.24 -12.68
C LEU A 144 -20.13 -0.11 -12.21
N LYS A 145 -20.02 -1.15 -13.03
CA LYS A 145 -20.42 -2.52 -12.67
C LYS A 145 -19.64 -3.05 -11.45
N GLN A 146 -18.32 -2.88 -11.44
CA GLN A 146 -17.47 -3.27 -10.32
C GLN A 146 -17.77 -2.43 -9.08
N LEU A 147 -17.86 -1.11 -9.23
CA LEU A 147 -18.20 -0.21 -8.13
C LEU A 147 -19.55 -0.57 -7.48
N THR A 148 -20.58 -0.88 -8.27
CA THR A 148 -21.89 -1.31 -7.74
C THR A 148 -21.83 -2.66 -7.04
N HIS A 149 -21.03 -3.59 -7.55
CA HIS A 149 -20.82 -4.89 -6.92
C HIS A 149 -20.10 -4.74 -5.57
N ASP A 150 -19.02 -3.97 -5.53
CA ASP A 150 -18.27 -3.69 -4.31
C ASP A 150 -19.15 -3.00 -3.27
N ALA A 151 -19.98 -2.02 -3.70
CA ALA A 151 -20.91 -1.34 -2.82
C ALA A 151 -21.89 -2.32 -2.17
N LEU A 152 -22.44 -3.27 -2.93
CA LEU A 152 -23.30 -4.30 -2.37
C LEU A 152 -22.57 -5.16 -1.35
N LEU A 153 -21.34 -5.58 -1.64
CA LEU A 153 -20.52 -6.42 -0.75
C LEU A 153 -20.11 -5.72 0.55
N LEU A 154 -19.98 -4.39 0.55
CA LEU A 154 -19.66 -3.64 1.77
C LEU A 154 -20.64 -3.90 2.91
N GLY A 155 -21.91 -4.17 2.61
CA GLY A 155 -22.93 -4.48 3.64
C GLY A 155 -23.05 -5.96 4.01
N VAL A 156 -22.21 -6.84 3.45
CA VAL A 156 -22.30 -8.29 3.66
C VAL A 156 -21.05 -8.78 4.42
N PRO A 157 -21.08 -8.79 5.77
CA PRO A 157 -19.96 -9.31 6.55
C PRO A 157 -19.88 -10.83 6.40
N THR A 158 -18.65 -11.37 6.30
CA THR A 158 -18.46 -12.82 6.26
C THR A 158 -18.68 -13.42 7.65
N LEU A 159 -19.21 -14.65 7.70
CA LEU A 159 -19.37 -15.36 8.97
C LEU A 159 -18.04 -15.49 9.72
N ARG A 160 -16.94 -15.73 8.98
CA ARG A 160 -15.58 -15.81 9.54
C ARG A 160 -15.15 -14.50 10.20
N ALA A 161 -15.42 -13.36 9.57
CA ALA A 161 -15.07 -12.05 10.13
C ALA A 161 -15.86 -11.80 11.43
N VAL A 162 -17.18 -12.03 11.41
CA VAL A 162 -18.04 -11.83 12.59
C VAL A 162 -17.65 -12.75 13.74
N THR A 163 -17.38 -14.03 13.47
CA THR A 163 -16.95 -14.97 14.52
C THR A 163 -15.59 -14.60 15.09
N LYS A 164 -14.64 -14.21 14.23
CA LYS A 164 -13.32 -13.71 14.65
C LYS A 164 -13.46 -12.48 15.55
N SER A 165 -14.19 -11.45 15.11
CA SER A 165 -14.39 -10.23 15.91
C SER A 165 -15.07 -10.51 17.25
N THR A 166 -16.03 -11.44 17.29
CA THR A 166 -16.69 -11.85 18.53
C THR A 166 -15.70 -12.53 19.48
N TRP A 167 -14.86 -13.41 18.95
CA TRP A 167 -13.78 -14.05 19.71
C TRP A 167 -12.77 -13.02 20.23
N ASP A 168 -12.34 -12.08 19.39
CA ASP A 168 -11.36 -11.05 19.78
C ASP A 168 -11.89 -10.19 20.92
N VAL A 169 -13.16 -9.75 20.85
CA VAL A 169 -13.79 -8.98 21.94
C VAL A 169 -13.85 -9.82 23.22
N ALA A 170 -14.19 -11.11 23.14
CA ALA A 170 -14.25 -11.98 24.30
C ALA A 170 -12.86 -12.23 24.94
N GLN A 171 -11.81 -12.34 24.11
CA GLN A 171 -10.47 -12.70 24.56
C GLN A 171 -9.60 -11.48 24.94
N TYR A 172 -9.74 -10.38 24.22
CA TYR A 172 -8.87 -9.20 24.30
C TYR A 172 -9.61 -7.90 24.68
N GLY A 173 -10.94 -7.91 24.71
CA GLY A 173 -11.76 -6.73 25.03
C GLY A 173 -11.96 -5.77 23.85
N GLU A 174 -11.38 -6.06 22.69
CA GLU A 174 -11.41 -5.23 21.48
C GLU A 174 -11.40 -6.11 20.22
N MET A 175 -11.93 -5.60 19.10
CA MET A 175 -11.77 -6.25 17.81
C MET A 175 -10.37 -6.00 17.26
N ARG A 176 -9.80 -6.99 16.55
CA ARG A 176 -8.48 -6.87 15.92
C ARG A 176 -8.54 -7.30 14.46
N GLY A 177 -7.65 -6.76 13.64
CA GLY A 177 -7.52 -7.06 12.22
C GLY A 177 -6.06 -7.11 11.79
N TYR A 178 -5.84 -7.30 10.50
CA TYR A 178 -4.49 -7.31 9.95
C TYR A 178 -3.82 -5.94 10.13
N TYR A 179 -4.51 -4.87 9.75
CA TYR A 179 -4.06 -3.46 9.86
C TYR A 179 -4.46 -2.76 11.17
N SER A 180 -4.88 -3.50 12.20
CA SER A 180 -5.31 -2.88 13.47
C SER A 180 -4.14 -2.44 14.37
N ASP A 181 -2.91 -2.80 14.02
CA ASP A 181 -1.75 -2.48 14.84
C ASP A 181 -1.47 -0.96 14.83
N PRO A 182 -0.89 -0.42 15.91
CA PRO A 182 -0.43 0.96 15.92
C PRO A 182 0.61 1.23 14.82
N ILE A 183 0.65 2.48 14.38
CA ILE A 183 1.72 3.01 13.53
C ILE A 183 2.56 4.02 14.31
N SER A 184 3.84 4.17 13.94
CA SER A 184 4.77 5.13 14.54
C SER A 184 4.43 6.58 14.15
N ALA A 185 5.16 7.53 14.71
CA ALA A 185 5.06 8.95 14.33
C ALA A 185 5.41 9.20 12.85
N ASN A 186 6.16 8.32 12.22
CA ASN A 186 6.52 8.38 10.80
C ASN A 186 5.58 7.54 9.93
N GLY A 187 4.53 6.92 10.49
CA GLY A 187 3.53 6.14 9.75
C GLY A 187 3.86 4.65 9.59
N ASP A 188 4.92 4.17 10.25
CA ASP A 188 5.41 2.81 10.13
C ASP A 188 4.67 1.80 11.01
N PRO A 189 4.51 0.53 10.61
CA PRO A 189 4.00 -0.51 11.50
C PRO A 189 4.93 -0.72 12.69
N THR A 190 4.36 -0.74 13.90
CA THR A 190 5.11 -0.99 15.15
C THR A 190 5.13 -2.45 15.58
N ALA A 191 4.36 -3.30 14.90
CA ALA A 191 4.22 -4.70 15.25
C ALA A 191 4.65 -5.60 14.08
N LEU A 192 5.44 -6.62 14.40
CA LEU A 192 5.88 -7.61 13.44
C LEU A 192 4.83 -8.72 13.30
N LYS A 193 4.32 -8.92 12.09
CA LYS A 193 3.47 -10.07 11.76
C LYS A 193 4.37 -11.24 11.37
N GLN A 194 4.35 -12.32 12.14
CA GLN A 194 5.12 -13.53 11.80
C GLN A 194 4.24 -14.61 11.17
N ARG A 195 4.76 -15.22 10.11
CA ARG A 195 4.19 -16.42 9.51
C ARG A 195 4.21 -17.56 10.53
N THR A 196 3.04 -18.07 10.89
CA THR A 196 2.97 -19.10 11.95
C THR A 196 3.03 -20.54 11.43
N ASN A 197 2.62 -20.83 10.18
CA ASN A 197 2.51 -22.21 9.68
C ASN A 197 2.53 -22.34 8.15
N SER A 198 3.67 -22.16 7.48
CA SER A 198 3.83 -22.65 6.09
C SER A 198 5.28 -22.67 5.64
N SER A 199 5.58 -23.59 4.72
CA SER A 199 6.82 -23.58 3.96
C SER A 199 6.86 -22.35 3.05
N TRP A 200 8.04 -21.74 2.98
CA TRP A 200 8.34 -20.70 2.01
C TRP A 200 8.55 -21.31 0.62
N TRP A 201 8.15 -20.59 -0.42
CA TRP A 201 8.48 -20.88 -1.81
C TRP A 201 8.99 -19.59 -2.44
N GLN A 202 10.01 -19.68 -3.29
CA GLN A 202 10.49 -18.52 -4.03
C GLN A 202 9.46 -18.13 -5.09
N MET A 203 9.04 -16.86 -5.11
CA MET A 203 8.19 -16.36 -6.20
C MET A 203 8.98 -16.25 -7.50
N ARG A 204 8.27 -16.39 -8.62
CA ARG A 204 8.80 -16.12 -9.96
C ARG A 204 8.12 -14.89 -10.52
N ILE A 205 8.89 -13.99 -11.10
CA ILE A 205 8.37 -12.85 -11.84
C ILE A 205 8.29 -13.28 -13.30
N LYS A 206 7.07 -13.56 -13.76
CA LYS A 206 6.82 -14.22 -15.06
C LYS A 206 6.63 -13.24 -16.21
N ASP A 207 6.33 -12.00 -15.88
CA ASP A 207 6.07 -10.93 -16.83
C ASP A 207 6.79 -9.68 -16.37
N THR A 208 6.92 -8.71 -17.28
CA THR A 208 7.43 -7.37 -16.98
C THR A 208 6.30 -6.44 -16.55
N VAL A 209 6.66 -5.27 -16.04
CA VAL A 209 5.70 -4.19 -15.76
C VAL A 209 4.74 -3.97 -16.93
N SER A 210 3.45 -3.86 -16.62
CA SER A 210 2.41 -3.70 -17.63
C SER A 210 2.43 -2.30 -18.24
N ASP A 211 1.96 -2.18 -19.49
CA ASP A 211 1.78 -0.88 -20.15
C ASP A 211 0.89 0.05 -19.34
N HIS A 212 -0.16 -0.51 -18.71
CA HIS A 212 -1.07 0.24 -17.85
C HIS A 212 -0.35 0.81 -16.62
N ALA A 213 0.48 0.01 -15.94
CA ALA A 213 1.25 0.48 -14.80
C ALA A 213 2.25 1.58 -15.21
N LEU A 214 2.93 1.43 -16.35
CA LEU A 214 3.82 2.46 -16.89
C LEU A 214 3.06 3.77 -17.18
N GLU A 215 1.88 3.68 -17.79
CA GLU A 215 1.04 4.85 -18.06
C GLU A 215 0.61 5.54 -16.75
N GLN A 216 0.11 4.79 -15.77
CA GLN A 216 -0.31 5.33 -14.48
C GLN A 216 0.85 5.99 -13.71
N ILE A 217 2.03 5.37 -13.68
CA ILE A 217 3.21 5.93 -13.02
C ILE A 217 3.71 7.18 -13.76
N SER A 218 3.65 7.21 -15.09
CA SER A 218 4.00 8.39 -15.90
C SER A 218 3.04 9.55 -15.66
N GLN A 219 1.74 9.29 -15.61
CA GLN A 219 0.73 10.30 -15.25
C GLN A 219 0.93 10.81 -13.82
N PHE A 220 1.21 9.90 -12.88
CA PHE A 220 1.51 10.25 -11.50
C PHE A 220 2.76 11.12 -11.39
N ARG A 221 3.83 10.83 -12.15
CA ARG A 221 5.01 11.69 -12.24
C ARG A 221 4.63 13.13 -12.59
N GLN A 222 3.81 13.32 -13.62
CA GLN A 222 3.38 14.66 -14.04
C GLN A 222 2.59 15.36 -12.93
N GLN A 223 1.74 14.65 -12.21
CA GLN A 223 0.97 15.19 -11.09
C GLN A 223 1.86 15.59 -9.91
N VAL A 224 2.84 14.75 -9.56
CA VAL A 224 3.85 15.04 -8.52
C VAL A 224 4.67 16.27 -8.91
N GLU A 225 5.21 16.32 -10.12
CA GLU A 225 6.04 17.43 -10.60
C GLU A 225 5.23 18.73 -10.75
N SER A 226 3.92 18.65 -11.06
CA SER A 226 3.04 19.83 -11.09
C SER A 226 2.84 20.50 -9.72
N LYS A 227 3.18 19.80 -8.62
CA LYS A 227 3.18 20.32 -7.25
C LYS A 227 4.57 20.77 -6.80
N ASP A 228 5.53 20.92 -7.70
CA ASP A 228 6.93 21.20 -7.39
C ASP A 228 7.59 20.13 -6.48
N ALA A 229 7.14 18.89 -6.59
CA ALA A 229 7.72 17.71 -5.93
C ALA A 229 8.45 16.82 -6.94
N THR A 230 9.27 15.89 -6.47
CA THR A 230 10.04 14.97 -7.34
C THR A 230 9.60 13.53 -7.13
N LEU A 231 9.31 12.81 -8.22
CA LEU A 231 9.08 11.36 -8.16
C LEU A 231 10.40 10.60 -8.26
N VAL A 232 10.58 9.63 -7.37
CA VAL A 232 11.62 8.61 -7.38
C VAL A 232 10.94 7.25 -7.29
N LEU A 233 11.43 6.28 -8.04
CA LEU A 233 10.91 4.92 -8.04
C LEU A 233 11.88 4.00 -7.28
N GLY A 234 11.39 2.88 -6.76
CA GLY A 234 12.24 1.87 -6.16
C GLY A 234 11.73 0.47 -6.45
N LEU A 235 12.63 -0.49 -6.65
CA LEU A 235 12.23 -1.89 -6.73
C LEU A 235 11.99 -2.44 -5.31
N PRO A 236 10.95 -3.25 -5.11
CA PRO A 236 10.70 -3.87 -3.81
C PRO A 236 11.76 -4.93 -3.50
N TRP A 237 12.12 -5.08 -2.22
CA TRP A 237 12.77 -6.31 -1.76
C TRP A 237 11.75 -7.44 -1.76
N ILE A 238 12.11 -8.58 -2.33
CA ILE A 238 11.19 -9.68 -2.57
C ILE A 238 11.85 -11.03 -2.38
N TYR A 239 11.14 -11.96 -1.72
CA TYR A 239 11.53 -13.36 -1.65
C TYR A 239 11.22 -14.07 -2.97
N ALA A 240 12.21 -14.21 -3.84
CA ALA A 240 12.03 -14.66 -5.20
C ALA A 240 13.16 -15.57 -5.67
N SER A 241 12.92 -16.29 -6.77
CA SER A 241 13.95 -17.06 -7.44
C SER A 241 14.84 -16.11 -8.25
N GLN A 242 16.04 -16.58 -8.56
CA GLN A 242 16.97 -15.90 -9.47
C GLN A 242 17.16 -16.76 -10.73
N ASP A 243 16.08 -17.34 -11.22
CA ASP A 243 16.09 -18.00 -12.53
C ASP A 243 16.15 -16.97 -13.66
N ALA A 244 16.56 -17.41 -14.85
CA ALA A 244 16.82 -16.51 -15.98
C ALA A 244 15.59 -15.67 -16.36
N GLU A 245 14.39 -16.26 -16.36
CA GLU A 245 13.13 -15.57 -16.65
C GLU A 245 12.84 -14.47 -15.62
N THR A 246 13.01 -14.77 -14.32
CA THR A 246 12.80 -13.77 -13.26
C THR A 246 13.83 -12.63 -13.36
N LEU A 247 15.10 -12.95 -13.60
CA LEU A 247 16.16 -11.93 -13.74
C LEU A 247 15.91 -11.02 -14.95
N GLU A 248 15.57 -11.60 -16.09
CA GLU A 248 15.24 -10.89 -17.33
C GLU A 248 14.06 -9.94 -17.11
N ASN A 249 12.94 -10.46 -16.58
CA ASN A 249 11.73 -9.67 -16.37
C ASN A 249 11.91 -8.52 -15.36
N VAL A 250 12.67 -8.75 -14.28
CA VAL A 250 12.98 -7.70 -13.31
C VAL A 250 13.90 -6.64 -13.90
N GLN A 251 14.89 -7.04 -14.70
CA GLN A 251 15.80 -6.10 -15.35
C GLN A 251 15.08 -5.25 -16.40
N GLU A 252 14.20 -5.86 -17.20
CA GLU A 252 13.35 -5.13 -18.15
C GLU A 252 12.37 -4.19 -17.45
N THR A 253 11.78 -4.62 -16.33
CA THR A 253 10.96 -3.76 -15.47
C THR A 253 11.74 -2.56 -14.95
N ALA A 254 12.95 -2.77 -14.44
CA ALA A 254 13.81 -1.70 -13.95
C ALA A 254 14.15 -0.68 -15.05
N ALA A 255 14.47 -1.18 -16.26
CA ALA A 255 14.76 -0.33 -17.42
C ALA A 255 13.54 0.49 -17.84
N ALA A 256 12.36 -0.12 -17.92
CA ALA A 256 11.13 0.57 -18.28
C ALA A 256 10.73 1.65 -17.26
N LEU A 257 10.91 1.38 -15.96
CA LEU A 257 10.69 2.37 -14.90
C LEU A 257 11.73 3.51 -14.95
N ALA A 258 12.97 3.23 -15.34
CA ALA A 258 14.04 4.22 -15.44
C ALA A 258 13.82 5.26 -16.55
N GLU A 259 13.05 4.92 -17.58
CA GLU A 259 12.58 5.90 -18.57
C GLU A 259 11.57 6.89 -17.98
N ILE A 260 10.90 6.54 -16.88
CA ILE A 260 9.93 7.40 -16.19
C ILE A 260 10.59 8.23 -15.11
N ALA A 261 11.42 7.68 -14.22
CA ALA A 261 12.04 8.44 -13.12
C ALA A 261 13.27 7.69 -12.57
N PRO A 262 14.15 8.33 -11.78
CA PRO A 262 15.25 7.63 -11.13
C PRO A 262 14.75 6.41 -10.33
N VAL A 263 15.38 5.24 -10.52
CA VAL A 263 14.97 3.98 -9.88
C VAL A 263 16.03 3.51 -8.88
N LEU A 264 15.62 3.30 -7.63
CA LEU A 264 16.49 2.84 -6.53
C LEU A 264 16.42 1.32 -6.37
N TYR A 265 17.53 0.64 -6.64
CA TYR A 265 17.67 -0.78 -6.44
C TYR A 265 19.15 -1.20 -6.43
N ASN A 266 19.44 -2.36 -5.83
CA ASN A 266 20.75 -2.98 -5.95
C ASN A 266 20.89 -3.63 -7.34
N SER A 267 21.81 -3.14 -8.17
CA SER A 267 22.00 -3.66 -9.53
C SER A 267 22.51 -5.11 -9.59
N ASP A 268 23.22 -5.57 -8.55
CA ASP A 268 23.80 -6.91 -8.50
C ASP A 268 22.76 -7.97 -8.13
N SER A 269 21.86 -7.65 -7.20
CA SER A 269 20.81 -8.57 -6.73
C SER A 269 19.45 -8.34 -7.37
N LEU A 270 19.25 -7.18 -8.01
CA LEU A 270 17.94 -6.69 -8.48
C LEU A 270 16.88 -6.65 -7.37
N ASN A 271 17.31 -6.51 -6.10
CA ASN A 271 16.50 -6.62 -4.89
C ASN A 271 15.81 -8.00 -4.70
N LEU A 272 16.23 -9.01 -5.45
CA LEU A 272 15.75 -10.39 -5.32
C LEU A 272 16.51 -11.09 -4.17
N GLN A 273 15.76 -11.50 -3.15
CA GLN A 273 16.30 -12.20 -1.98
C GLN A 273 15.94 -13.69 -2.03
N THR A 274 16.92 -14.55 -1.76
CA THR A 274 16.74 -16.02 -1.75
C THR A 274 16.73 -16.63 -0.36
N ASP A 275 16.97 -15.83 0.68
CA ASP A 275 16.84 -16.22 2.09
C ASP A 275 15.49 -15.77 2.65
N SER A 276 14.62 -16.74 2.96
CA SER A 276 13.31 -16.46 3.56
C SER A 276 13.41 -15.95 5.00
N SER A 277 14.54 -16.11 5.67
CA SER A 277 14.72 -15.65 7.06
C SER A 277 14.57 -14.14 7.20
N LEU A 278 14.81 -13.40 6.11
CA LEU A 278 14.65 -11.95 6.02
C LEU A 278 13.18 -11.48 6.05
N PHE A 279 12.23 -12.39 5.84
CA PHE A 279 10.82 -12.07 5.66
C PHE A 279 9.97 -12.50 6.86
N ALA A 280 8.94 -11.72 7.15
CA ALA A 280 8.12 -11.84 8.34
C ALA A 280 6.91 -12.75 8.11
N ASP A 281 6.03 -12.40 7.18
CA ASP A 281 4.79 -13.12 6.89
C ASP A 281 4.51 -13.38 5.40
N THR A 282 4.80 -12.41 4.54
CA THR A 282 4.67 -12.49 3.07
C THR A 282 6.03 -12.42 2.40
N HIS A 283 6.06 -12.62 1.08
CA HIS A 283 7.27 -12.49 0.26
C HIS A 283 7.76 -11.05 0.09
N TYR A 284 7.03 -10.06 0.60
CA TYR A 284 7.44 -8.66 0.56
C TYR A 284 7.75 -8.12 1.95
N HIS A 285 7.11 -8.61 3.00
CA HIS A 285 7.21 -7.99 4.33
C HIS A 285 8.48 -8.45 5.04
N LEU A 286 9.37 -7.50 5.34
CA LEU A 286 10.65 -7.78 5.98
C LEU A 286 10.49 -7.92 7.50
N ASN A 287 11.37 -8.73 8.09
CA ASN A 287 11.58 -8.69 9.54
C ASN A 287 12.32 -7.40 9.94
N GLN A 288 12.44 -7.12 11.23
CA GLN A 288 13.05 -5.85 11.69
C GLN A 288 14.50 -5.67 11.21
N ASP A 289 15.33 -6.72 11.26
CA ASP A 289 16.74 -6.61 10.88
C ASP A 289 16.88 -6.33 9.37
N ALA A 290 16.12 -7.04 8.53
CA ALA A 290 16.11 -6.84 7.09
C ALA A 290 15.48 -5.50 6.70
N ARG A 291 14.47 -5.04 7.44
CA ARG A 291 13.86 -3.71 7.29
C ARG A 291 14.87 -2.59 7.57
N ASN A 292 15.68 -2.72 8.62
CA ASN A 292 16.75 -1.75 8.91
C ASN A 292 17.79 -1.72 7.78
N LEU A 293 18.24 -2.89 7.32
CA LEU A 293 19.19 -3.01 6.20
C LEU A 293 18.65 -2.36 4.93
N ARG A 294 17.39 -2.65 4.56
CA ARG A 294 16.75 -2.04 3.38
C ARG A 294 16.65 -0.52 3.52
N SER A 295 16.35 -0.03 4.70
CA SER A 295 16.17 1.41 4.94
C SER A 295 17.49 2.18 4.83
N GLN A 296 18.59 1.61 5.33
CA GLN A 296 19.94 2.16 5.14
C GLN A 296 20.33 2.18 3.66
N GLU A 297 20.05 1.09 2.95
CA GLU A 297 20.31 1.00 1.51
C GLU A 297 19.52 2.06 0.71
N LEU A 298 18.23 2.23 1.03
CA LEU A 298 17.39 3.25 0.40
C LEU A 298 17.88 4.67 0.69
N ALA A 299 18.29 4.96 1.93
CA ALA A 299 18.83 6.27 2.29
C ALA A 299 20.09 6.60 1.46
N GLN A 300 21.05 5.66 1.40
CA GLN A 300 22.28 5.80 0.61
C GLN A 300 21.99 5.96 -0.89
N GLN A 301 21.01 5.23 -1.42
CA GLN A 301 20.60 5.33 -2.82
C GLN A 301 19.90 6.65 -3.14
N LEU A 302 19.24 7.27 -2.15
CA LEU A 302 18.49 8.50 -2.32
C LEU A 302 19.37 9.75 -2.19
N GLU A 303 20.47 9.70 -1.43
CA GLU A 303 21.41 10.83 -1.24
C GLU A 303 21.81 11.53 -2.55
N PRO A 304 22.29 10.83 -3.61
CA PRO A 304 22.68 11.50 -4.86
C PRO A 304 21.50 12.18 -5.58
N VAL A 305 20.28 11.69 -5.38
CA VAL A 305 19.07 12.28 -5.94
C VAL A 305 18.73 13.58 -5.21
N LEU A 306 18.85 13.58 -3.87
CA LEU A 306 18.63 14.76 -3.04
C LEU A 306 19.66 15.86 -3.36
N ASP A 307 20.94 15.49 -3.51
CA ASP A 307 22.00 16.42 -3.91
C ASP A 307 21.70 17.06 -5.27
N ALA A 308 21.30 16.25 -6.26
CA ALA A 308 20.95 16.74 -7.59
C ALA A 308 19.71 17.65 -7.59
N ILE A 309 18.76 17.46 -6.67
CA ILE A 309 17.62 18.36 -6.48
C ILE A 309 18.09 19.69 -5.87
N ALA A 310 18.92 19.63 -4.82
CA ALA A 310 19.44 20.82 -4.16
C ALA A 310 20.23 21.73 -5.12
N GLU A 311 21.04 21.14 -6.00
CA GLU A 311 21.80 21.88 -7.02
C GLU A 311 20.93 22.62 -8.05
N ARG A 312 19.71 22.14 -8.34
CA ARG A 312 18.78 22.79 -9.29
C ARG A 312 18.12 24.04 -8.72
N HIS A 313 18.14 24.21 -7.40
CA HIS A 313 17.51 25.32 -6.68
C HIS A 313 18.49 26.39 -6.20
N LEU A 314 19.80 26.21 -6.45
CA LEU A 314 20.87 27.20 -6.23
C LEU A 314 21.09 28.07 -7.48
#